data_AF-A0A7V3T4N9-F1
#
_entry.id   AF-A0A7V3T4N9-F1
#
_cell.length_a   1.000
_cell.length_b   1.000
_cell.length_c   1.000
_cell.angle_alpha   90.00
_cell.angle_beta   90.00
_cell.angle_gamma   90.00
#
_symmetry.space_group_name_H-M   'P 1'
#
loop_
_entity.id
_entity.type
_entity.pdbx_description
1 polymer ?
#
loop_
_entity_poly.entity_id
_entity_poly.type
_entity_poly.pdbx_seq_one_letter_code
_entity_poly.pdbx_strand_id
1 'polypeptide(L)'
;MTALIIVDVQRDFLPGGALAVPEGDAIIPVLNRLQARYPVVALTQDWHPPDHLSFASNHPGRRPLEVIDLDGIQQVLWPDHCVWNTPGAALADALDTARAAAIFRKGMDRRVDSYSGFFDNGRRHKTGLAEWLRALGVTEVHVAGLAADYCVAYTAADACELGFRTVIVEDATRPISAEGFARLGDPLRARGVRIEPSTRLEPS
;
A
#
# COMPACT_ATOMS: atom_id res chain seq x y z
N MET A 1 5.20 -20.46 6.13
CA MET A 1 4.26 -19.94 5.13
C MET A 1 4.42 -18.44 5.03
N THR A 2 4.85 -18.00 3.85
CA THR A 2 5.04 -16.62 3.45
C THR A 2 3.91 -16.16 2.54
N ALA A 3 3.36 -14.98 2.79
CA ALA A 3 2.40 -14.33 1.88
C ALA A 3 3.05 -13.18 1.11
N LEU A 4 2.61 -12.95 -0.13
CA LEU A 4 2.87 -11.72 -0.86
C LEU A 4 1.68 -10.78 -0.68
N ILE A 5 1.93 -9.55 -0.24
CA ILE A 5 0.95 -8.47 -0.18
C ILE A 5 1.30 -7.48 -1.30
N ILE A 6 0.43 -7.37 -2.29
CA ILE A 6 0.57 -6.41 -3.40
C ILE A 6 -0.30 -5.20 -3.10
N VAL A 7 0.35 -4.08 -2.84
CA VAL A 7 -0.26 -2.86 -2.35
C VAL A 7 -0.63 -1.94 -3.50
N ASP A 8 -1.91 -1.63 -3.63
CA ASP A 8 -2.46 -0.49 -4.38
C ASP A 8 -1.93 -0.31 -5.82
N VAL A 9 -1.84 -1.41 -6.58
CA VAL A 9 -1.47 -1.34 -8.01
C VAL A 9 -2.72 -0.96 -8.82
N GLN A 10 -3.17 0.29 -8.65
CA GLN A 10 -4.39 0.86 -9.21
C GLN A 10 -4.08 1.93 -10.26
N ARG A 11 -5.03 2.17 -11.16
CA ARG A 11 -4.84 3.08 -12.30
C ARG A 11 -4.44 4.49 -11.89
N ASP A 12 -5.01 5.03 -10.81
CA ASP A 12 -4.66 6.38 -10.35
C ASP A 12 -3.22 6.52 -9.84
N PHE A 13 -2.60 5.43 -9.42
CA PHE A 13 -1.20 5.41 -8.97
C PHE A 13 -0.21 5.11 -10.10
N LEU A 14 -0.67 4.81 -11.31
CA LEU A 14 0.18 4.58 -12.48
C LEU A 14 0.39 5.86 -13.30
N PRO A 15 1.41 5.92 -14.18
CA PRO A 15 1.58 7.04 -15.10
C PRO A 15 0.30 7.39 -15.87
N GLY A 16 -0.13 8.65 -15.78
CA GLY A 16 -1.38 9.14 -16.35
C GLY A 16 -2.59 9.12 -15.41
N GLY A 17 -2.47 8.50 -14.23
CA GLY A 17 -3.46 8.52 -13.16
C GLY A 17 -3.47 9.82 -12.34
N ALA A 18 -4.49 9.99 -11.50
CA ALA A 18 -4.68 11.21 -10.72
C ALA A 18 -3.61 11.47 -9.63
N LEU A 19 -2.97 10.40 -9.11
CA LEU A 19 -1.88 10.45 -8.15
C LEU A 19 -0.72 9.55 -8.61
N ALA A 20 -0.30 9.75 -9.86
CA ALA A 20 0.68 8.89 -10.50
C ALA A 20 2.02 8.81 -9.74
N VAL A 21 2.45 7.58 -9.45
CA VAL A 21 3.80 7.29 -8.97
C VAL A 21 4.75 7.24 -10.16
N PRO A 22 5.91 7.95 -10.13
CA PRO A 22 6.89 7.90 -11.20
C PRO A 22 7.31 6.46 -11.52
N GLU A 23 7.19 6.07 -12.79
CA GLU A 23 7.48 4.70 -13.28
C GLU A 23 6.76 3.59 -12.50
N GLY A 24 5.60 3.89 -11.91
CA GLY A 24 4.85 2.96 -11.07
C GLY A 24 4.39 1.68 -11.80
N ASP A 25 4.25 1.73 -13.13
CA ASP A 25 3.90 0.59 -13.98
C ASP A 25 5.07 -0.39 -14.20
N ALA A 26 6.32 0.05 -14.01
CA ALA A 26 7.51 -0.77 -14.21
C ALA A 26 7.59 -1.98 -13.25
N ILE A 27 6.87 -1.94 -12.13
CA ILE A 27 6.84 -3.05 -11.14
C ILE A 27 5.91 -4.19 -11.57
N ILE A 28 4.92 -3.92 -12.45
CA ILE A 28 3.85 -4.88 -12.76
C ILE A 28 4.41 -6.20 -13.35
N PRO A 29 5.36 -6.18 -14.32
CA PRO A 29 5.95 -7.43 -14.81
C PRO A 29 6.69 -8.22 -13.72
N VAL A 30 7.31 -7.54 -12.75
CA VAL A 30 8.00 -8.18 -11.63
C VAL A 30 6.98 -8.83 -10.70
N LEU A 31 5.92 -8.11 -10.33
CA LEU A 31 4.82 -8.61 -9.51
C LEU A 31 4.16 -9.85 -10.12
N ASN A 32 3.80 -9.79 -11.41
CA ASN A 32 3.16 -10.92 -12.10
C ASN A 32 4.01 -12.19 -12.05
N ARG A 33 5.34 -12.08 -12.20
CA ARG A 33 6.25 -13.23 -12.04
C ARG A 33 6.38 -13.69 -10.59
N LEU A 34 6.45 -12.74 -9.65
CA LEU A 34 6.66 -13.04 -8.24
C LEU A 34 5.53 -13.85 -7.65
N GLN A 35 4.28 -13.57 -8.01
CA GLN A 35 3.10 -14.22 -7.45
C GLN A 35 3.24 -15.75 -7.43
N ALA A 36 3.71 -16.37 -8.51
CA ALA A 36 3.87 -17.82 -8.64
C ALA A 36 4.74 -18.47 -7.55
N ARG A 37 5.61 -17.70 -6.89
CA ARG A 37 6.51 -18.17 -5.84
C ARG A 37 5.84 -18.24 -4.46
N TYR A 38 4.63 -17.69 -4.31
CA TYR A 38 3.96 -17.58 -3.01
C TYR A 38 2.73 -18.49 -2.93
N PRO A 39 2.55 -19.17 -1.78
CA PRO A 39 1.34 -19.94 -1.50
C PRO A 39 0.11 -19.04 -1.26
N VAL A 40 0.32 -17.81 -0.78
CA VAL A 40 -0.74 -16.85 -0.49
C VAL A 40 -0.40 -15.50 -1.13
N VAL A 41 -1.34 -14.94 -1.91
CA VAL A 41 -1.25 -13.60 -2.47
C VAL A 41 -2.48 -12.81 -2.02
N ALA A 42 -2.26 -11.66 -1.39
CA ALA A 42 -3.30 -10.69 -1.05
C ALA A 42 -3.06 -9.40 -1.83
N LEU A 43 -4.14 -8.76 -2.27
CA LEU A 43 -4.08 -7.41 -2.83
C LEU A 43 -4.69 -6.42 -1.84
N THR A 44 -4.20 -5.18 -1.83
CA THR A 44 -4.93 -4.05 -1.25
C THR A 44 -5.43 -3.13 -2.34
N GLN A 45 -6.43 -2.33 -2.00
CA GLN A 45 -7.02 -1.34 -2.90
C GLN A 45 -7.46 -0.12 -2.09
N ASP A 46 -6.92 1.06 -2.38
CA ASP A 46 -7.48 2.32 -1.91
C ASP A 46 -8.87 2.52 -2.50
N TRP A 47 -9.81 2.90 -1.65
CA TRP A 47 -11.23 2.88 -2.00
C TRP A 47 -12.00 3.98 -1.28
N HIS A 48 -11.71 5.21 -1.65
CA HIS A 48 -12.19 6.40 -0.96
C HIS A 48 -13.61 6.80 -1.37
N PRO A 49 -14.43 7.32 -0.45
CA PRO A 49 -15.61 8.10 -0.83
C PRO A 49 -15.19 9.41 -1.52
N PRO A 50 -16.04 10.00 -2.40
CA PRO A 50 -15.71 11.25 -3.08
C PRO A 50 -15.49 12.44 -2.13
N ASP A 51 -16.08 12.41 -0.94
CA ASP A 51 -15.97 13.44 0.09
C ASP A 51 -14.90 13.13 1.15
N HIS A 52 -13.98 12.20 0.86
CA HIS A 52 -12.89 11.80 1.77
C HIS A 52 -12.00 12.98 2.15
N LEU A 53 -11.67 13.08 3.44
CA LEU A 53 -10.97 14.24 4.00
C LEU A 53 -9.46 14.21 3.76
N SER A 54 -8.91 13.16 3.13
CA SER A 54 -7.55 13.23 2.58
C SER A 54 -7.48 14.04 1.29
N PHE A 55 -8.59 14.35 0.61
CA PHE A 55 -8.55 15.08 -0.65
C PHE A 55 -8.53 16.59 -0.43
N ALA A 56 -7.61 17.28 -1.10
CA ALA A 56 -7.51 18.74 -1.05
C ALA A 56 -8.78 19.44 -1.54
N SER A 57 -9.51 18.86 -2.49
CA SER A 57 -10.77 19.39 -3.03
C SER A 57 -11.87 19.53 -1.96
N ASN A 58 -11.82 18.70 -0.92
CA ASN A 58 -12.76 18.71 0.20
C ASN A 58 -12.40 19.72 1.30
N HIS A 59 -11.34 20.51 1.10
CA HIS A 59 -10.90 21.56 2.02
C HIS A 59 -10.78 22.91 1.30
N PRO A 60 -11.77 23.83 1.46
CA PRO A 60 -11.75 25.12 0.77
C PRO A 60 -10.44 25.90 0.97
N GLY A 61 -9.81 26.29 -0.14
CA GLY A 61 -8.58 27.07 -0.15
C GLY A 61 -7.28 26.28 0.09
N ARG A 62 -7.36 24.95 0.23
CA ARG A 62 -6.19 24.06 0.35
C ARG A 62 -5.74 23.52 -0.99
N ARG A 63 -4.50 23.04 -1.03
CA ARG A 63 -3.88 22.40 -2.19
C ARG A 63 -3.34 21.02 -1.85
N PRO A 64 -3.20 20.13 -2.85
CA PRO A 64 -2.46 18.89 -2.66
C PRO A 64 -1.06 19.14 -2.09
N LEU A 65 -0.57 18.16 -1.33
CA LEU A 65 0.68 18.12 -0.58
C LEU A 65 0.76 19.03 0.66
N GLU A 66 -0.25 19.86 0.93
CA GLU A 66 -0.35 20.54 2.23
C GLU A 66 -0.62 19.53 3.35
N VAL A 67 -0.02 19.75 4.53
CA VAL A 67 -0.28 18.93 5.72
C VAL A 67 -1.24 19.67 6.64
N ILE A 68 -2.30 18.99 7.09
CA ILE A 68 -3.28 19.50 8.04
C ILE A 68 -3.39 18.59 9.25
N ASP A 69 -3.92 19.11 10.36
CA ASP A 69 -4.41 18.28 11.45
C ASP A 69 -5.86 17.87 11.16
N LEU A 70 -6.11 16.56 11.18
CA LEU A 70 -7.45 15.99 11.04
C LEU A 70 -7.73 15.09 12.25
N ASP A 71 -8.52 15.59 13.19
CA ASP A 71 -8.86 14.91 14.44
C ASP A 71 -7.60 14.40 15.21
N GLY A 72 -6.55 15.22 15.28
CA GLY A 72 -5.30 14.92 15.97
C GLY A 72 -4.30 14.05 15.18
N ILE A 73 -4.58 13.79 13.90
CA ILE A 73 -3.72 13.03 12.99
C ILE A 73 -3.17 14.00 11.93
N GLN A 74 -1.86 13.97 11.70
CA GLN A 74 -1.25 14.71 10.60
C GLN A 74 -1.63 14.05 9.26
N GLN A 75 -2.35 14.78 8.42
CA GLN A 75 -2.86 14.32 7.13
C GLN A 75 -2.22 15.11 6.00
N VAL A 76 -1.56 14.42 5.07
CA VAL A 76 -1.17 14.99 3.78
C VAL A 76 -2.43 15.09 2.91
N LEU A 77 -2.70 16.26 2.34
CA LEU A 77 -3.78 16.41 1.39
C LEU A 77 -3.34 15.91 0.02
N TRP A 78 -4.19 15.13 -0.64
CA TRP A 78 -3.92 14.52 -1.94
C TRP A 78 -4.83 15.11 -3.02
N PRO A 79 -4.48 15.02 -4.31
CA PRO A 79 -5.50 15.12 -5.35
C PRO A 79 -6.56 14.02 -5.14
N ASP A 80 -7.76 14.23 -5.65
CA ASP A 80 -8.80 13.19 -5.66
C ASP A 80 -8.28 11.98 -6.43
N HIS A 81 -8.25 10.82 -5.78
CA HIS A 81 -7.72 9.58 -6.35
C HIS A 81 -8.44 8.39 -5.75
N CYS A 82 -8.44 7.27 -6.47
CA CYS A 82 -8.99 5.99 -6.03
C CYS A 82 -10.40 6.10 -5.45
N VAL A 83 -11.20 7.05 -5.98
CA VAL A 83 -12.59 7.24 -5.58
C VAL A 83 -13.38 6.00 -6.00
N TRP A 84 -14.12 5.42 -5.07
CA TRP A 84 -14.84 4.18 -5.31
C TRP A 84 -15.74 4.24 -6.55
N ASN A 85 -15.88 3.12 -7.25
CA ASN A 85 -16.67 3.01 -8.48
C ASN A 85 -16.24 3.94 -9.63
N THR A 86 -15.02 4.48 -9.60
CA THR A 86 -14.43 5.21 -10.74
C THR A 86 -13.39 4.34 -11.46
N PRO A 87 -13.06 4.65 -12.73
CA PRO A 87 -11.97 3.97 -13.43
C PRO A 87 -10.63 4.06 -12.71
N GLY A 88 -10.34 5.18 -12.05
CA GLY A 88 -9.06 5.43 -11.36
C GLY A 88 -8.80 4.46 -10.20
N ALA A 89 -9.86 4.04 -9.50
CA ALA A 89 -9.76 3.10 -8.39
C ALA A 89 -9.60 1.64 -8.83
N ALA A 90 -9.79 1.31 -10.11
CA ALA A 90 -9.62 -0.06 -10.60
C ALA A 90 -8.15 -0.51 -10.44
N LEU A 91 -7.95 -1.81 -10.15
CA LEU A 91 -6.62 -2.42 -10.28
C LEU A 91 -6.13 -2.27 -11.73
N ALA A 92 -4.82 -2.19 -11.91
CA ALA A 92 -4.21 -2.04 -13.22
C ALA A 92 -4.55 -3.20 -14.15
N ASP A 93 -4.91 -2.91 -15.40
CA ASP A 93 -5.33 -3.95 -16.36
C ASP A 93 -4.20 -4.96 -16.67
N ALA A 94 -2.95 -4.52 -16.55
CA ALA A 94 -1.77 -5.35 -16.75
C ALA A 94 -1.37 -6.20 -15.52
N LEU A 95 -1.98 -5.95 -14.35
CA LEU A 95 -1.73 -6.76 -13.16
C LEU A 95 -2.53 -8.07 -13.27
N ASP A 96 -1.83 -9.20 -13.20
CA ASP A 96 -2.50 -10.50 -13.11
C ASP A 96 -3.08 -10.66 -11.70
N THR A 97 -4.40 -10.79 -11.62
CA THR A 97 -5.13 -10.96 -10.36
C THR A 97 -5.61 -12.39 -10.12
N ALA A 98 -5.33 -13.33 -11.04
CA ALA A 98 -5.86 -14.69 -10.99
C ALA A 98 -5.38 -15.48 -9.76
N ARG A 99 -4.22 -15.13 -9.19
CA ARG A 99 -3.67 -15.77 -7.97
C ARG A 99 -4.05 -15.03 -6.69
N ALA A 100 -4.74 -13.90 -6.76
CA ALA A 100 -5.16 -13.18 -5.57
C ALA A 100 -6.20 -13.99 -4.81
N ALA A 101 -5.87 -14.37 -3.57
CA ALA A 101 -6.80 -15.09 -2.71
C ALA A 101 -7.84 -14.16 -2.06
N ALA A 102 -7.51 -12.87 -1.91
CA ALA A 102 -8.41 -11.84 -1.41
C ALA A 102 -7.94 -10.44 -1.82
N ILE A 103 -8.88 -9.49 -1.84
CA ILE A 103 -8.64 -8.05 -2.02
C ILE A 103 -9.15 -7.32 -0.79
N PHE A 104 -8.29 -6.55 -0.13
CA PHE A 104 -8.62 -5.77 1.07
C PHE A 104 -8.71 -4.30 0.71
N ARG A 105 -9.92 -3.73 0.81
CA ARG A 105 -10.14 -2.31 0.58
C ARG A 105 -9.83 -1.50 1.83
N LYS A 106 -9.20 -0.35 1.65
CA LYS A 106 -8.81 0.59 2.71
C LYS A 106 -9.19 2.03 2.33
N GLY A 107 -9.19 2.94 3.31
CA GLY A 107 -9.52 4.35 3.10
C GLY A 107 -11.02 4.65 2.89
N MET A 108 -11.90 3.74 3.32
CA MET A 108 -13.35 3.85 3.09
C MET A 108 -14.07 4.78 4.09
N ASP A 109 -13.47 5.05 5.25
CA ASP A 109 -14.02 6.03 6.19
C ASP A 109 -13.65 7.44 5.74
N ARG A 110 -14.67 8.26 5.47
CA ARG A 110 -14.51 9.66 5.06
C ARG A 110 -13.50 10.44 5.91
N ARG A 111 -13.45 10.19 7.22
CA ARG A 111 -12.74 11.04 8.20
C ARG A 111 -11.31 10.60 8.49
N VAL A 112 -10.90 9.41 8.07
CA VAL A 112 -9.58 8.88 8.40
C VAL A 112 -9.01 8.14 7.21
N ASP A 113 -7.84 8.60 6.80
CA ASP A 113 -7.08 7.98 5.72
C ASP A 113 -6.45 6.66 6.18
N SER A 114 -6.03 5.82 5.24
CA SER A 114 -5.52 4.47 5.53
C SER A 114 -4.40 4.10 4.56
N TYR A 115 -3.16 4.43 4.93
CA TYR A 115 -2.00 4.01 4.14
C TYR A 115 -1.70 2.53 4.34
N SER A 116 -1.77 2.05 5.58
CA SER A 116 -1.50 0.66 5.90
C SER A 116 -2.60 -0.26 5.37
N GLY A 117 -2.21 -1.41 4.82
CA GLY A 117 -3.11 -2.51 4.51
C GLY A 117 -3.72 -3.18 5.74
N PHE A 118 -3.29 -2.84 6.96
CA PHE A 118 -3.77 -3.44 8.21
C PHE A 118 -4.71 -2.53 9.01
N PHE A 119 -4.47 -1.22 9.01
CA PHE A 119 -5.18 -0.26 9.84
C PHE A 119 -5.39 1.07 9.11
N ASP A 120 -6.41 1.83 9.54
CA ASP A 120 -6.45 3.26 9.26
C ASP A 120 -5.30 4.01 9.97
N ASN A 121 -4.99 5.24 9.53
CA ASN A 121 -3.88 6.04 10.04
C ASN A 121 -4.03 6.39 11.53
N GLY A 122 -5.27 6.36 12.06
CA GLY A 122 -5.55 6.54 13.48
C GLY A 122 -5.49 5.23 14.29
N ARG A 123 -5.28 4.09 13.63
CA ARG A 123 -5.40 2.72 14.16
C ARG A 123 -6.73 2.47 14.87
N ARG A 124 -7.79 3.15 14.43
CA ARG A 124 -9.14 3.06 15.01
C ARG A 124 -9.89 1.86 14.44
N HIS A 125 -9.65 1.55 13.17
CA HIS A 125 -10.24 0.42 12.46
C HIS A 125 -9.18 -0.50 11.86
N LYS A 126 -9.53 -1.77 11.79
CA LYS A 126 -8.75 -2.83 11.13
C LYS A 126 -9.36 -3.15 9.77
N THR A 127 -8.52 -3.48 8.80
CA THR A 127 -8.98 -3.97 7.48
C THR A 127 -9.41 -5.44 7.50
N GLY A 128 -8.96 -6.20 8.52
CA GLY A 128 -9.11 -7.66 8.60
C GLY A 128 -7.99 -8.46 7.92
N LEU A 129 -7.02 -7.81 7.28
CA LEU A 129 -5.90 -8.47 6.61
C LEU A 129 -5.05 -9.30 7.60
N ALA A 130 -4.77 -8.78 8.80
CA ALA A 130 -3.97 -9.48 9.81
C ALA A 130 -4.64 -10.77 10.28
N GLU A 131 -5.93 -10.69 10.60
CA GLU A 131 -6.73 -11.82 11.04
C GLU A 131 -6.81 -12.90 9.95
N TRP A 132 -7.00 -12.49 8.70
CA TRP A 132 -7.03 -13.40 7.55
C TRP A 132 -5.69 -14.10 7.32
N LEU A 133 -4.57 -13.36 7.34
CA LEU A 133 -3.23 -13.95 7.21
C LEU A 133 -2.92 -14.96 8.32
N ARG A 134 -3.27 -14.63 9.58
CA ARG A 134 -3.08 -15.53 10.73
C ARG A 134 -3.93 -16.78 10.62
N ALA A 135 -5.17 -16.67 10.15
CA ALA A 135 -6.05 -17.82 9.92
C ALA A 135 -5.47 -18.80 8.88
N LEU A 136 -4.65 -18.31 7.94
CA LEU A 136 -3.94 -19.13 6.95
C LEU A 136 -2.58 -19.67 7.46
N GLY A 137 -2.18 -19.36 8.70
CA GLY A 137 -0.90 -19.78 9.25
C GLY A 137 0.32 -19.02 8.68
N VAL A 138 0.10 -17.83 8.11
CA VAL A 138 1.17 -16.98 7.60
C VAL A 138 2.00 -16.44 8.77
N THR A 139 3.33 -16.57 8.66
CA THR A 139 4.27 -16.03 9.67
C THR A 139 5.22 -14.99 9.09
N GLU A 140 5.21 -14.80 7.78
CA GLU A 140 6.06 -13.86 7.05
C GLU A 140 5.30 -13.22 5.90
N VAL A 141 5.51 -11.93 5.69
CA VAL A 141 4.89 -11.18 4.61
C VAL A 141 5.97 -10.47 3.80
N HIS A 142 5.89 -10.61 2.48
CA HIS A 142 6.65 -9.81 1.54
C HIS A 142 5.70 -8.76 0.96
N VAL A 143 6.04 -7.48 1.13
CA VAL A 143 5.21 -6.33 0.74
C VAL A 143 5.82 -5.71 -0.51
N ALA A 144 4.99 -5.56 -1.55
CA ALA A 144 5.35 -4.98 -2.83
C ALA A 144 4.20 -4.09 -3.32
N GLY A 145 4.38 -3.32 -4.39
CA GLY A 145 3.34 -2.42 -4.90
C GLY A 145 3.69 -0.94 -4.72
N LEU A 146 2.67 -0.09 -4.55
CA LEU A 146 2.78 1.37 -4.57
C LEU A 146 2.09 2.01 -3.35
N ALA A 147 2.52 3.19 -2.89
CA ALA A 147 3.83 3.78 -3.09
C ALA A 147 4.82 3.29 -2.01
N ALA A 148 6.09 3.11 -2.36
CA ALA A 148 7.13 2.58 -1.47
C ALA A 148 7.28 3.40 -0.17
N ASP A 149 7.13 4.71 -0.25
CA ASP A 149 7.27 5.70 0.83
C ASP A 149 5.97 5.98 1.60
N TYR A 150 4.86 5.37 1.21
CA TYR A 150 3.56 5.50 1.89
C TYR A 150 2.97 4.12 2.16
N CYS A 151 1.98 3.68 1.38
CA CYS A 151 1.19 2.48 1.67
C CYS A 151 2.06 1.23 1.88
N VAL A 152 3.13 1.05 1.09
CA VAL A 152 4.07 -0.07 1.25
C VAL A 152 4.84 0.03 2.56
N ALA A 153 5.46 1.18 2.86
CA ALA A 153 6.20 1.40 4.10
C ALA A 153 5.32 1.26 5.34
N TYR A 154 4.11 1.84 5.33
CA TYR A 154 3.15 1.74 6.44
C TYR A 154 2.68 0.29 6.62
N THR A 155 2.33 -0.39 5.54
CA THR A 155 1.94 -1.81 5.59
C THR A 155 3.06 -2.68 6.15
N ALA A 156 4.31 -2.47 5.72
CA ALA A 156 5.45 -3.22 6.22
C ALA A 156 5.75 -2.91 7.70
N ALA A 157 5.70 -1.63 8.07
CA ALA A 157 5.92 -1.18 9.44
C ALA A 157 4.88 -1.79 10.41
N ASP A 158 3.61 -1.88 10.00
CA ASP A 158 2.53 -2.48 10.79
C ASP A 158 2.61 -4.01 10.80
N ALA A 159 3.00 -4.65 9.69
CA ALA A 159 3.22 -6.09 9.66
C ALA A 159 4.27 -6.52 10.71
N CYS A 160 5.37 -5.77 10.81
CA CYS A 160 6.40 -5.97 11.84
C CYS A 160 5.83 -5.82 13.26
N GLU A 161 5.07 -4.75 13.54
CA GLU A 161 4.43 -4.58 14.85
C GLU A 161 3.44 -5.71 15.18
N LEU A 162 2.80 -6.27 14.16
CA LEU A 162 1.87 -7.39 14.28
C LEU A 162 2.56 -8.76 14.43
N GLY A 163 3.89 -8.78 14.43
CA GLY A 163 4.71 -9.98 14.65
C GLY A 163 5.00 -10.81 13.39
N PHE A 164 4.69 -10.30 12.20
CA PHE A 164 5.10 -10.94 10.95
C PHE A 164 6.57 -10.63 10.67
N ARG A 165 7.36 -11.63 10.27
CA ARG A 165 8.62 -11.35 9.58
C ARG A 165 8.28 -10.57 8.31
N THR A 166 8.96 -9.46 8.06
CA THR A 166 8.52 -8.54 7.01
C THR A 166 9.66 -8.17 6.09
N VAL A 167 9.40 -8.22 4.79
CA VAL A 167 10.32 -7.76 3.75
C VAL A 167 9.57 -6.82 2.81
N ILE A 168 10.16 -5.66 2.48
CA ILE A 168 9.78 -4.87 1.32
C ILE A 168 10.57 -5.40 0.12
N VAL A 169 9.87 -5.72 -0.97
CA VAL A 169 10.47 -6.20 -2.22
C VAL A 169 10.92 -5.01 -3.07
N GLU A 170 12.20 -4.68 -2.99
CA GLU A 170 12.78 -3.41 -3.48
C GLU A 170 12.53 -3.16 -4.98
N ASP A 171 12.75 -4.18 -5.82
CA ASP A 171 12.57 -4.10 -7.27
C ASP A 171 11.11 -4.26 -7.72
N ALA A 172 10.19 -4.54 -6.79
CA ALA A 172 8.75 -4.63 -7.02
C ALA A 172 7.97 -3.50 -6.32
N THR A 173 8.63 -2.38 -6.03
CA THR A 173 7.99 -1.16 -5.52
C THR A 173 8.56 0.12 -6.15
N ARG A 174 7.79 1.21 -6.12
CA ARG A 174 8.24 2.55 -6.52
C ARG A 174 7.72 3.61 -5.55
N PRO A 175 8.53 4.60 -5.16
CA PRO A 175 8.09 5.69 -4.31
C PRO A 175 7.50 6.86 -5.09
N ILE A 176 6.64 7.64 -4.44
CA ILE A 176 6.28 8.99 -4.92
C ILE A 176 7.53 9.88 -4.89
N SER A 177 8.30 9.81 -3.80
CA SER A 177 9.56 10.53 -3.63
C SER A 177 10.71 9.57 -3.33
N ALA A 178 11.70 9.50 -4.23
CA ALA A 178 12.91 8.72 -4.00
C ALA A 178 13.64 9.15 -2.71
N GLU A 179 13.67 10.45 -2.44
CA GLU A 179 14.23 10.98 -1.20
C GLU A 179 13.37 10.59 0.02
N GLY A 180 12.04 10.64 -0.11
CA GLY A 180 11.10 10.21 0.92
C GLY A 180 11.34 8.76 1.32
N PHE A 181 11.48 7.86 0.34
CA PHE A 181 11.77 6.45 0.61
C PHE A 181 13.15 6.23 1.22
N ALA A 182 14.18 6.93 0.73
CA ALA A 182 15.52 6.83 1.29
C ALA A 182 15.54 7.19 2.78
N ARG A 183 14.80 8.23 3.19
CA ARG A 183 14.67 8.66 4.59
C ARG A 183 13.95 7.62 5.48
N LEU A 184 13.13 6.76 4.90
CA LEU A 184 12.42 5.69 5.63
C LEU A 184 13.26 4.42 5.81
N GLY A 185 14.38 4.27 5.09
CA GLY A 185 15.20 3.06 5.12
C GLY A 185 15.68 2.68 6.52
N ASP A 186 16.30 3.62 7.25
CA ASP A 186 16.81 3.35 8.60
C ASP A 186 15.69 3.16 9.64
N PRO A 187 14.64 4.02 9.67
CA PRO A 187 13.46 3.78 10.52
C PRO A 187 12.81 2.41 10.31
N LEU A 188 12.65 1.97 9.06
CA LEU A 188 12.06 0.66 8.74
C LEU A 188 12.95 -0.49 9.22
N ARG A 189 14.26 -0.42 8.96
CA ARG A 189 15.22 -1.45 9.42
C ARG A 189 15.27 -1.52 10.95
N ALA A 190 15.23 -0.39 11.64
CA ALA A 190 15.18 -0.34 13.10
C ALA A 190 13.93 -1.04 13.69
N ARG A 191 12.83 -1.08 12.93
CA ARG A 191 11.59 -1.81 13.27
C ARG A 191 11.61 -3.29 12.87
N GLY A 192 12.71 -3.77 12.29
CA GLY A 192 12.87 -5.16 11.84
C GLY A 192 12.38 -5.44 10.43
N VAL A 193 12.01 -4.41 9.65
CA VAL A 193 11.65 -4.57 8.22
C VAL A 193 12.94 -4.75 7.43
N ARG A 194 13.03 -5.83 6.64
CA ARG A 194 14.09 -5.99 5.65
C ARG A 194 13.68 -5.34 4.32
N ILE A 195 14.65 -4.84 3.57
CA ILE A 195 14.44 -4.32 2.22
C ILE A 195 15.40 -5.09 1.32
N GLU A 196 14.87 -5.93 0.45
CA GLU A 196 15.67 -6.85 -0.37
C GLU A 196 15.11 -6.92 -1.79
N PRO A 197 15.96 -7.12 -2.81
CA PRO A 197 15.51 -7.41 -4.16
C PRO A 197 14.85 -8.80 -4.23
N SER A 198 13.90 -8.95 -5.17
CA SER A 198 13.13 -10.17 -5.39
C SER A 198 13.99 -11.42 -5.65
N THR A 199 15.20 -11.22 -6.17
CA THR A 199 16.20 -12.26 -6.46
C THR A 199 16.83 -12.89 -5.22
N ARG A 200 16.69 -12.27 -4.04
CA ARG A 200 17.20 -12.81 -2.75
C ARG A 200 16.11 -13.43 -1.87
N LEU A 201 14.86 -13.33 -2.27
CA LEU A 201 13.74 -13.86 -1.50
C LEU A 201 13.62 -15.35 -1.75
N GLU A 202 13.40 -16.14 -0.71
CA GLU A 202 13.03 -17.56 -0.82
C GLU A 202 11.75 -17.78 -0.01
N PRO A 203 10.56 -17.57 -0.61
CA PRO A 203 9.29 -17.76 0.08
C PRO A 203 9.13 -19.22 0.50
N SER A 204 8.73 -19.45 1.77
CA SER A 204 8.54 -20.79 2.37
C SER A 204 7.10 -21.08 2.76
#